data_AF-A0A7J4IH13-F1
#
_entry.id   AF-A0A7J4IH13-F1
#
_cell.length_a   1.000
_cell.length_b   1.000
_cell.length_c   1.000
_cell.angle_alpha   90.00
_cell.angle_beta   90.00
_cell.angle_gamma   90.00
#
_symmetry.space_group_name_H-M   'P 1'
#
loop_
_entity.id
_entity.type
_entity.pdbx_description
1 polymer ?
#
loop_
_entity_poly.entity_id
_entity_poly.type
_entity_poly.pdbx_seq_one_letter_code
_entity_poly.pdbx_strand_id
1 'polypeptide(L)'
;MEIEIITIGGYDEVGRNMTAIRCGKEIVVFDMGLRLDQLMVHEDAEVENMHSLDLIAIQAIPDDTVLQSVRGTVRAIVCSHGHLDHI
;
A
#
# COMPACT_ATOMS: atom_id res chain seq x y z
N MET A 1 22.86 13.28 -1.87
CA MET A 1 21.48 13.04 -1.38
C MET A 1 21.03 11.76 -2.03
N GLU A 2 20.80 10.71 -1.24
CA GLU A 2 20.38 9.41 -1.73
C GLU A 2 18.85 9.42 -1.89
N ILE A 3 18.38 8.99 -3.05
CA ILE A 3 16.96 8.83 -3.37
C ILE A 3 16.75 7.37 -3.71
N GLU A 4 15.76 6.76 -3.07
CA GLU A 4 15.35 5.38 -3.32
C GLU A 4 13.84 5.34 -3.54
N ILE A 5 13.44 4.58 -4.56
CA ILE A 5 12.04 4.33 -4.90
C ILE A 5 11.73 2.90 -4.47
N ILE A 6 10.71 2.74 -3.64
CA ILE A 6 10.25 1.46 -3.12
C ILE A 6 8.86 1.18 -3.70
N THR A 7 8.78 0.15 -4.52
CA THR A 7 7.56 -0.32 -5.17
C THR A 7 6.83 -1.30 -4.26
N ILE A 8 5.66 -0.94 -3.73
CA ILE A 8 4.97 -1.73 -2.70
C ILE A 8 3.74 -2.45 -3.27
N GLY A 9 2.85 -1.74 -3.96
CA GLY A 9 1.64 -2.32 -4.57
C GLY A 9 1.17 -1.56 -5.80
N GLY A 10 0.46 -2.22 -6.71
CA GLY A 10 0.00 -1.68 -8.00
C GLY A 10 1.03 -1.78 -9.13
N TYR A 11 2.12 -2.52 -8.94
CA TYR A 11 3.20 -2.66 -9.93
C TYR A 11 3.09 -3.94 -10.76
N ASP A 12 2.50 -5.01 -10.21
CA ASP A 12 2.28 -6.29 -10.91
C ASP A 12 0.79 -6.52 -11.24
N GLU A 13 -0.09 -5.58 -10.87
CA GLU A 13 -1.54 -5.68 -11.02
C GLU A 13 -2.21 -4.29 -11.13
N VAL A 14 -3.52 -4.30 -11.38
CA VAL A 14 -4.36 -3.10 -11.31
C VAL A 14 -5.03 -3.02 -9.93
N GLY A 15 -4.82 -1.91 -9.23
CA GLY A 15 -5.35 -1.68 -7.88
C GLY A 15 -4.28 -1.77 -6.79
N ARG A 16 -4.67 -1.53 -5.53
CA ARG A 16 -3.77 -1.55 -4.35
C ARG A 16 -2.50 -0.70 -4.48
N ASN A 17 -2.63 0.49 -5.09
CA ASN A 17 -1.48 1.33 -5.40
C ASN A 17 -0.79 1.83 -4.12
N MET A 18 0.52 1.63 -4.04
CA MET A 18 1.34 2.19 -2.98
C MET A 18 2.80 2.28 -3.42
N THR A 19 3.40 3.45 -3.24
CA THR A 19 4.82 3.71 -3.51
C THR A 19 5.43 4.47 -2.36
N ALA A 20 6.65 4.14 -1.96
CA ALA A 20 7.40 4.96 -1.00
C ALA A 20 8.65 5.54 -1.63
N ILE A 21 8.91 6.81 -1.34
CA ILE A 21 10.12 7.52 -1.77
C ILE A 21 10.93 7.85 -0.52
N ARG A 22 12.16 7.32 -0.45
CA ARG A 22 13.11 7.65 0.59
C ARG A 22 14.09 8.70 0.09
N CYS A 23 14.20 9.79 0.85
CA CYS A 23 15.18 10.86 0.66
C CYS A 23 16.07 10.94 1.91
N GLY A 24 17.25 10.32 1.85
CA GLY A 24 18.13 10.20 3.03
C GLY A 24 17.51 9.30 4.11
N LYS A 25 17.04 9.90 5.21
CA LYS A 25 16.36 9.19 6.32
C LYS A 25 14.85 9.43 6.35
N GLU A 26 14.33 10.20 5.42
CA GLU A 26 12.93 10.61 5.36
C GLU A 26 12.20 9.80 4.30
N ILE A 27 11.01 9.32 4.61
CA ILE A 27 10.17 8.54 3.71
C ILE A 27 8.84 9.26 3.52
N VAL A 28 8.42 9.39 2.27
CA VAL A 28 7.06 9.82 1.89
C VAL A 28 6.38 8.66 1.19
N VAL A 29 5.24 8.24 1.71
CA VAL A 29 4.39 7.22 1.09
C VAL A 29 3.39 7.94 0.18
N PHE A 30 3.16 7.38 -1.00
CA PHE A 30 2.19 7.81 -1.98
C PHE A 30 1.16 6.71 -2.17
N ASP A 31 -0.10 7.07 -1.92
CA ASP A 31 -1.28 6.23 -2.04
C ASP A 31 -1.26 4.98 -1.14
N MET A 32 -2.45 4.50 -0.77
CA MET A 32 -2.63 3.28 0.01
C MET A 32 -3.88 2.56 -0.47
N GLY A 33 -3.86 2.16 -1.74
CA GLY A 33 -5.04 1.67 -2.41
C GLY A 33 -5.58 0.34 -1.93
N LEU A 34 -6.81 0.09 -2.34
CA LEU A 34 -7.53 -1.15 -2.20
C LEU A 34 -7.77 -1.77 -3.59
N ARG A 35 -7.77 -3.10 -3.64
CA ARG A 35 -8.02 -3.90 -4.84
C ARG A 35 -9.36 -4.62 -4.71
N LEU A 36 -10.37 -4.08 -5.39
CA LEU A 36 -11.77 -4.50 -5.24
C LEU A 36 -12.08 -5.91 -5.78
N ASP A 37 -11.40 -6.35 -6.84
CA ASP A 37 -11.64 -7.67 -7.44
C ASP A 37 -11.28 -8.80 -6.49
N GLN A 38 -10.25 -8.64 -5.65
CA GLN A 38 -9.92 -9.63 -4.62
C GLN A 38 -11.00 -9.71 -3.54
N LEU A 39 -11.55 -8.57 -3.13
CA LEU A 39 -12.61 -8.53 -2.13
C LEU A 39 -13.91 -9.18 -2.62
N MET A 40 -14.27 -8.98 -3.90
CA MET A 40 -15.49 -9.56 -4.48
C MET A 40 -15.41 -11.08 -4.63
N VAL A 41 -14.21 -11.64 -4.83
CA VAL A 41 -14.01 -13.10 -4.91
C VAL A 41 -14.20 -13.76 -3.54
N HIS A 42 -13.96 -13.03 -2.46
CA HIS A 42 -14.18 -13.48 -1.09
C HIS A 42 -15.57 -13.02 -0.62
N GLU A 43 -16.62 -13.75 -0.98
CA GLU A 43 -18.03 -13.41 -0.64
C GLU A 43 -18.30 -13.26 0.87
N ASP A 44 -17.46 -13.86 1.73
CA ASP A 44 -17.51 -13.74 3.21
C ASP A 44 -16.56 -12.65 3.77
N ALA A 45 -15.89 -11.89 2.91
CA ALA A 45 -14.98 -10.82 3.33
C ALA A 45 -15.77 -9.59 3.76
N GLU A 46 -16.16 -9.56 5.03
CA GLU A 46 -16.50 -8.30 5.70
C GLU A 46 -15.21 -7.50 5.90
N VAL A 47 -14.85 -6.67 4.91
CA VAL A 47 -13.63 -5.82 4.92
C VAL A 47 -13.48 -5.04 6.23
N GLU A 48 -14.60 -4.65 6.83
CA GLU A 48 -14.65 -3.90 8.09
C GLU A 48 -14.20 -4.72 9.32
N ASN A 49 -14.25 -6.05 9.25
CA ASN A 49 -13.90 -6.98 10.33
C ASN A 49 -12.60 -7.74 10.09
N MET A 50 -11.97 -7.60 8.92
CA MET A 50 -10.70 -8.24 8.58
C MET A 50 -9.51 -7.43 9.11
N HIS A 51 -8.51 -8.12 9.66
CA HIS A 51 -7.27 -7.46 10.05
C HIS A 51 -6.45 -7.13 8.78
N SER A 52 -5.59 -6.11 8.84
CA SER A 52 -4.74 -5.71 7.71
C SER A 52 -3.87 -6.85 7.17
N LEU A 53 -3.43 -7.77 8.04
CA LEU A 53 -2.69 -8.97 7.64
C LEU A 53 -3.53 -9.93 6.80
N ASP A 54 -4.83 -10.07 7.11
CA ASP A 54 -5.74 -10.91 6.33
C ASP A 54 -5.98 -10.29 4.95
N LEU A 55 -6.14 -8.96 4.90
CA LEU A 55 -6.30 -8.20 3.66
C LEU A 55 -5.04 -8.26 2.77
N ILE A 56 -3.84 -8.23 3.36
CA ILE A 56 -2.57 -8.45 2.64
C ILE A 56 -2.53 -9.89 2.10
N ALA A 57 -2.93 -10.88 2.90
CA ALA A 57 -2.92 -12.29 2.50
C ALA A 57 -3.82 -12.58 1.30
N ILE A 58 -4.98 -11.93 1.22
CA ILE A 58 -5.88 -12.01 0.06
C ILE A 58 -5.53 -11.00 -1.05
N GLN A 59 -4.40 -10.30 -0.95
CA GLN A 59 -3.95 -9.31 -1.93
C GLN A 59 -4.93 -8.15 -2.17
N ALA A 60 -5.77 -7.82 -1.18
CA ALA A 60 -6.73 -6.72 -1.24
C ALA A 60 -6.08 -5.36 -0.98
N ILE A 61 -5.00 -5.30 -0.19
CA ILE A 61 -4.24 -4.07 0.10
C ILE A 61 -2.74 -4.31 -0.16
N PRO A 62 -1.92 -3.25 -0.32
CA PRO A 62 -0.47 -3.37 -0.46
C PRO A 62 0.20 -3.97 0.79
N ASP A 63 1.28 -4.73 0.59
CA ASP A 63 2.10 -5.29 1.67
C ASP A 63 3.17 -4.30 2.12
N ASP A 64 2.84 -3.45 3.09
CA ASP A 64 3.72 -2.42 3.62
C ASP A 64 4.82 -2.96 4.55
N THR A 65 4.84 -4.28 4.85
CA THR A 65 5.87 -4.88 5.72
C THR A 65 7.28 -4.74 5.15
N VAL A 66 7.40 -4.57 3.83
CA VAL A 66 8.65 -4.27 3.14
C VAL A 66 9.32 -3.01 3.67
N LEU A 67 8.55 -2.03 4.16
CA LEU A 67 9.07 -0.78 4.73
C LEU A 67 9.80 -1.00 6.05
N GLN A 68 9.58 -2.12 6.76
CA GLN A 68 10.34 -2.44 7.97
C GLN A 68 11.83 -2.67 7.70
N SER A 69 12.16 -3.10 6.48
CA SER A 69 13.54 -3.30 6.03
C SER A 69 14.22 -2.00 5.56
N VAL A 70 13.43 -0.95 5.30
CA VAL A 70 13.89 0.33 4.76
C VAL A 70 14.34 1.23 5.91
N ARG A 71 15.59 1.69 5.88
CA ARG A 71 16.13 2.61 6.89
C ARG A 71 15.59 4.03 6.69
N GLY A 72 14.61 4.43 7.50
CA GLY A 72 14.10 5.80 7.50
C GLY A 72 12.90 5.98 8.43
N THR A 73 12.25 7.13 8.34
CA THR A 73 11.02 7.44 9.08
C THR A 73 10.00 8.01 8.11
N VAL A 74 8.78 7.46 8.12
CA VAL A 74 7.67 7.99 7.34
C VAL A 74 7.26 9.34 7.92
N ARG A 75 7.24 10.39 7.08
CA ARG A 75 6.85 11.75 7.48
C ARG A 75 5.49 12.17 6.95
N ALA A 76 5.08 11.59 5.84
CA ALA A 76 3.82 11.90 5.21
C ALA A 76 3.31 10.71 4.41
N ILE A 77 1.99 10.64 4.29
CA ILE A 77 1.25 9.79 3.36
C ILE A 77 0.49 10.76 2.46
N VAL A 78 0.70 10.65 1.15
CA VAL A 78 0.13 11.54 0.14
C VAL A 78 -0.81 10.72 -0.74
N CYS A 79 -2.10 10.96 -0.63
CA CYS A 79 -3.09 10.43 -1.57
C CYS A 79 -3.20 11.38 -2.78
N SER A 80 -2.99 10.85 -3.98
CA SER A 80 -3.03 11.63 -5.22
C SER A 80 -4.45 12.08 -5.59
N HIS A 81 -5.43 11.21 -5.36
CA HIS A 81 -6.86 11.47 -5.55
C HIS A 81 -7.71 10.47 -4.75
N GLY A 82 -9.05 10.60 -4.82
CA GLY A 82 -9.99 9.88 -3.96
C GLY A 82 -10.61 8.61 -4.55
N HIS A 83 -9.98 7.95 -5.52
CA HIS A 83 -10.42 6.61 -5.92
C HIS A 83 -9.89 5.56 -4.95
N LEU A 84 -10.65 4.48 -4.76
CA LEU A 84 -10.35 3.43 -3.79
C LEU A 84 -9.04 2.70 -4.08
N ASP A 85 -8.56 2.69 -5.31
CA ASP A 85 -7.23 2.15 -5.63
C ASP A 85 -6.08 3.09 -5.20
N HIS A 86 -6.37 4.22 -4.57
CA HIS A 86 -5.39 5.16 -4.02
C HIS A 86 -5.57 5.50 -2.52
N ILE A 87 -6.71 5.12 -1.90
CA ILE A 87 -7.05 5.43 -0.50
C ILE A 87 -7.45 4.21 0.31
#